data_AF-Q2HCC0-F1
#
_entry.id   AF-Q2HCC0-F1
#
_cell.length_a   1.000
_cell.length_b   1.000
_cell.length_c   1.000
_cell.angle_alpha   90.00
_cell.angle_beta   90.00
_cell.angle_gamma   90.00
#
_symmetry.space_group_name_H-M   'P 1'
#
loop_
_entity.id
_entity.type
_entity.pdbx_description
1 polymer ?
#
loop_
_entity_poly.entity_id
_entity_poly.type
_entity_poly.pdbx_seq_one_letter_code
_entity_poly.pdbx_strand_id
1 'polypeptide(L)'
;MASATRPEPPREVWTSEKGSMARETATTRWPKIVQNMVDDLEESFGQSDKEHVEEGRRIQATLRIIKGEIMQDNQLHPLSSDGCPDIQTYNAQLQSFGNITWHNCPWLFAECYLYRCVQTLFARSQFWRDYDIFARQKLSAFVASHTAVQELSERYVSLTEATGALTIAKATDDAETERLFFSEMTEMALWGNVTDLSLLSALTNNSLDHLRSLQGSAAIREGQARIVSNDVPAAWDHLRSRRGAPQRRVDVVLDNAGFELLTDLVYALYLLDAGLASAVKLHVKAMPWFVSDVTPRDIDVLLSALADPTVFPGASNLSVQELVRRMRACCESGIVSVAEHAFWTTGFDFQALPEVAPELHRDLLDSSLVVFKGDLNYRKLVRDAMAAYNAVQGRYWAAARGVEDSGIEDE
;
A
#
# COMPACT_ATOMS: atom_id res chain seq x y z
N MET A 1 34.30 -15.14 -30.37
CA MET A 1 32.94 -15.34 -29.81
C MET A 1 33.08 -15.38 -28.31
N ALA A 2 32.98 -14.21 -27.66
CA ALA A 2 32.89 -14.16 -26.21
C ALA A 2 31.50 -14.68 -25.84
N SER A 3 31.46 -15.72 -25.01
CA SER A 3 30.22 -16.22 -24.40
C SER A 3 29.56 -15.07 -23.67
N ALA A 4 28.43 -14.57 -24.16
CA ALA A 4 27.56 -13.67 -23.41
C ALA A 4 27.10 -14.42 -22.16
N THR A 5 27.81 -14.22 -21.06
CA THR A 5 27.42 -14.71 -19.75
C THR A 5 26.04 -14.13 -19.45
N ARG A 6 25.02 -15.00 -19.40
CA ARG A 6 23.71 -14.62 -18.88
C ARG A 6 23.94 -13.92 -17.54
N PRO A 7 23.39 -12.72 -17.32
CA PRO A 7 23.55 -12.06 -16.04
C PRO A 7 23.02 -12.98 -14.95
N GLU A 8 23.80 -13.16 -13.87
CA GLU A 8 23.35 -13.93 -12.72
C GLU A 8 22.03 -13.36 -12.20
N PRO A 9 21.07 -14.20 -11.81
CA PRO A 9 19.82 -13.73 -11.23
C PRO A 9 20.14 -12.90 -9.98
N PRO A 10 19.44 -11.77 -9.76
CA PRO A 10 19.71 -10.93 -8.61
C PRO A 10 19.50 -11.74 -7.33
N ARG A 11 20.45 -11.60 -6.41
CA ARG A 11 20.49 -12.39 -5.17
C ARG A 11 19.41 -11.89 -4.22
N GLU A 12 18.56 -12.78 -3.71
CA GLU A 12 17.55 -12.42 -2.71
C GLU A 12 18.19 -11.81 -1.45
N VAL A 13 17.48 -10.89 -0.80
CA VAL A 13 17.89 -10.34 0.49
C VAL A 13 17.55 -11.35 1.60
N TRP A 14 18.55 -11.70 2.40
CA TRP A 14 18.41 -12.69 3.48
C TRP A 14 18.57 -12.04 4.87
N THR A 15 17.82 -12.55 5.85
CA THR A 15 17.89 -12.08 7.25
C THR A 15 19.22 -12.38 7.94
N SER A 16 20.06 -13.25 7.37
CA SER A 16 21.39 -13.57 7.89
C SER A 16 22.44 -12.52 7.55
N GLU A 17 22.16 -11.62 6.60
CA GLU A 17 23.12 -10.64 6.10
C GLU A 17 23.49 -9.60 7.16
N LYS A 18 24.77 -9.60 7.57
CA LYS A 18 25.28 -8.69 8.62
C LYS A 18 25.20 -7.24 8.16
N GLY A 19 24.66 -6.38 9.04
CA GLY A 19 24.52 -4.95 8.77
C GLY A 19 23.36 -4.60 7.83
N SER A 20 22.58 -5.59 7.38
CA SER A 20 21.40 -5.34 6.54
C SER A 20 20.19 -4.89 7.38
N MET A 21 19.30 -4.14 6.73
CA MET A 21 17.99 -3.81 7.30
C MET A 21 17.12 -5.06 7.51
N ALA A 22 17.26 -6.08 6.67
CA ALA A 22 16.57 -7.35 6.83
C ALA A 22 16.91 -8.03 8.17
N ARG A 23 18.19 -8.09 8.52
CA ARG A 23 18.65 -8.63 9.80
C ARG A 23 18.18 -7.80 10.98
N GLU A 24 18.27 -6.48 10.91
CA GLU A 24 17.75 -5.60 11.96
C GLU A 24 16.25 -5.80 12.16
N THR A 25 15.49 -5.86 11.06
CA THR A 25 14.05 -6.10 11.06
C THR A 25 13.73 -7.44 11.73
N ALA A 26 14.41 -8.51 11.33
CA ALA A 26 14.18 -9.85 11.88
C ALA A 26 14.48 -9.93 13.38
N THR A 27 15.64 -9.42 13.80
CA THR A 27 16.12 -9.53 15.19
C THR A 27 15.49 -8.54 16.16
N THR A 28 14.94 -7.42 15.68
CA THR A 28 14.48 -6.31 16.53
C THR A 28 13.05 -5.89 16.25
N ARG A 29 12.64 -5.73 14.98
CA ARG A 29 11.30 -5.22 14.65
C ARG A 29 10.24 -6.30 14.77
N TRP A 30 10.44 -7.51 14.23
CA TRP A 30 9.44 -8.58 14.34
C TRP A 30 9.09 -8.94 15.79
N PRO A 31 10.03 -9.12 16.74
CA PRO A 31 9.68 -9.38 18.13
C PRO A 31 8.88 -8.26 18.79
N LYS A 32 9.12 -7.00 18.39
CA LYS A 32 8.34 -5.84 18.87
C LYS A 32 6.93 -5.84 18.28
N ILE A 33 6.78 -6.11 16.99
CA ILE A 33 5.48 -6.24 16.33
C ILE A 33 4.64 -7.33 17.02
N VAL A 34 5.21 -8.51 17.24
CA VAL A 34 4.49 -9.61 17.91
C VAL A 34 4.18 -9.26 19.38
N GLN A 35 5.05 -8.51 20.06
CA GLN A 35 4.73 -8.01 21.40
C GLN A 35 3.54 -7.03 21.37
N ASN A 36 3.52 -6.09 20.43
CA ASN A 36 2.41 -5.16 20.29
C ASN A 36 1.09 -5.89 20.00
N MET A 37 1.11 -6.95 19.17
CA MET A 37 -0.05 -7.82 18.96
C MET A 37 -0.56 -8.45 20.27
N VAL A 38 0.36 -8.95 21.12
CA VAL A 38 0.00 -9.50 22.44
C VAL A 38 -0.68 -8.46 23.30
N ASP A 39 -0.12 -7.25 23.37
CA ASP A 39 -0.60 -6.16 24.22
C ASP A 39 -1.95 -5.63 23.72
N ASP A 40 -2.10 -5.40 22.41
CA ASP A 40 -3.35 -4.93 21.78
C ASP A 40 -4.52 -5.91 21.95
N LEU A 41 -4.24 -7.22 21.86
CA LEU A 41 -5.24 -8.25 22.09
C LEU A 41 -5.74 -8.24 23.55
N GLU A 42 -4.87 -7.90 24.51
CA GLU A 42 -5.24 -7.80 25.93
C GLU A 42 -6.27 -6.70 26.16
N GLU A 43 -6.07 -5.55 25.51
CA GLU A 43 -6.99 -4.41 25.60
C GLU A 43 -8.37 -4.73 25.00
N SER A 44 -8.43 -5.68 24.07
CA SER A 44 -9.68 -6.10 23.41
C SER A 44 -10.54 -7.05 24.25
N PHE A 45 -10.07 -7.49 25.42
CA PHE A 45 -10.87 -8.33 26.32
C PHE A 45 -12.01 -7.59 27.01
N GLY A 46 -12.00 -6.24 27.02
CA GLY A 46 -13.03 -5.43 27.64
C GLY A 46 -14.43 -5.76 27.11
N GLN A 47 -15.38 -6.05 28.01
CA GLN A 47 -16.79 -6.40 27.74
C GLN A 47 -17.04 -7.77 27.08
N SER A 48 -16.01 -8.58 26.85
CA SER A 48 -16.16 -9.94 26.30
C SER A 48 -16.60 -10.96 27.35
N ASP A 49 -17.27 -12.05 26.92
CA ASP A 49 -17.61 -13.16 27.80
C ASP A 49 -16.37 -13.99 28.21
N LYS A 50 -16.55 -14.91 29.17
CA LYS A 50 -15.44 -15.72 29.71
C LYS A 50 -14.76 -16.59 28.64
N GLU A 51 -15.53 -17.14 27.70
CA GLU A 51 -15.02 -18.07 26.69
C GLU A 51 -14.20 -17.34 25.62
N HIS A 52 -14.67 -16.16 25.18
CA HIS A 52 -13.93 -15.24 24.30
C HIS A 52 -12.57 -14.87 24.92
N VAL A 53 -12.57 -14.45 26.19
CA VAL A 53 -11.34 -14.05 26.89
C VAL A 53 -10.39 -15.24 27.07
N GLU A 54 -10.90 -16.44 27.35
CA GLU A 54 -10.07 -17.63 27.49
C GLU A 54 -9.39 -18.03 26.17
N GLU A 55 -10.13 -17.99 25.06
CA GLU A 55 -9.55 -18.22 23.74
C GLU A 55 -8.54 -17.13 23.35
N GLY A 56 -8.85 -15.86 23.65
CA GLY A 56 -7.93 -14.74 23.42
C GLY A 56 -6.60 -14.91 24.18
N ARG A 57 -6.65 -15.38 25.43
CA ARG A 57 -5.44 -15.71 26.22
C ARG A 57 -4.63 -16.86 25.63
N ARG A 58 -5.28 -17.86 25.01
CA ARG A 58 -4.58 -18.94 24.26
C ARG A 58 -3.87 -18.39 23.02
N ILE A 59 -4.51 -17.47 22.30
CA ILE A 59 -3.90 -16.78 21.16
C ILE A 59 -2.69 -15.96 21.64
N GLN A 60 -2.82 -15.16 22.71
CA GLN A 60 -1.71 -14.41 23.31
C GLN A 60 -0.55 -15.33 23.73
N ALA A 61 -0.83 -16.48 24.34
CA ALA A 61 0.21 -17.44 24.71
C ALA A 61 0.97 -17.95 23.48
N THR A 62 0.26 -18.23 22.37
CA THR A 62 0.85 -18.66 21.11
C THR A 62 1.68 -17.56 20.45
N LEU A 63 1.20 -16.31 20.46
CA LEU A 63 1.99 -15.15 20.00
C LEU A 63 3.29 -14.97 20.80
N ARG A 64 3.26 -15.17 22.12
CA ARG A 64 4.48 -15.15 22.96
C ARG A 64 5.46 -16.27 22.58
N ILE A 65 4.97 -17.45 22.19
CA ILE A 65 5.81 -18.54 21.66
C ILE A 65 6.46 -18.12 20.35
N ILE A 66 5.70 -17.61 19.37
CA ILE A 66 6.21 -17.12 18.09
C ILE A 66 7.30 -16.06 18.32
N LYS A 67 7.07 -15.09 19.22
CA LYS A 67 8.07 -14.09 19.60
C LYS A 67 9.35 -14.74 20.14
N GLY A 68 9.22 -15.73 21.02
CA GLY A 68 10.35 -16.49 21.57
C GLY A 68 11.14 -17.23 20.50
N GLU A 69 10.45 -17.86 19.55
CA GLU A 69 11.05 -18.55 18.40
C GLU A 69 11.85 -17.60 17.51
N ILE A 70 11.30 -16.42 17.21
CA ILE A 70 12.02 -15.38 16.46
C ILE A 70 13.30 -14.99 17.23
N MET A 71 13.17 -14.64 18.51
CA MET A 71 14.30 -14.16 19.32
C MET A 71 15.40 -15.21 19.50
N GLN A 72 15.05 -16.49 19.51
CA GLN A 72 15.99 -17.62 19.67
C GLN A 72 16.52 -18.16 18.34
N ASP A 73 16.12 -17.56 17.21
CA ASP A 73 16.49 -18.01 15.86
C ASP A 73 16.06 -19.46 15.59
N ASN A 74 14.87 -19.84 16.03
CA ASN A 74 14.36 -21.19 15.82
C ASN A 74 14.05 -21.44 14.34
N GLN A 75 13.97 -22.72 13.98
CA GLN A 75 13.59 -23.17 12.65
C GLN A 75 12.14 -22.78 12.32
N LEU A 76 11.87 -22.39 11.08
CA LEU A 76 10.48 -22.20 10.60
C LEU A 76 9.80 -23.56 10.41
N HIS A 77 8.51 -23.63 10.72
CA HIS A 77 7.73 -24.87 10.69
C HIS A 77 6.57 -24.79 9.68
N PRO A 78 6.07 -25.93 9.16
CA PRO A 78 4.87 -25.89 8.32
C PRO A 78 3.68 -25.27 9.05
N LEU A 79 2.95 -24.40 8.35
CA LEU A 79 1.71 -23.82 8.83
C LEU A 79 0.64 -24.92 8.99
N SER A 80 -0.12 -24.83 10.08
CA SER A 80 -1.29 -25.68 10.30
C SER A 80 -2.40 -25.32 9.32
N SER A 81 -3.14 -26.32 8.83
CA SER A 81 -4.30 -26.08 7.98
C SER A 81 -5.36 -25.26 8.72
N ASP A 82 -5.85 -24.19 8.10
CA ASP A 82 -7.04 -23.43 8.51
C ASP A 82 -8.19 -23.56 7.49
N GLY A 83 -7.99 -24.37 6.44
CA GLY A 83 -8.95 -24.59 5.37
C GLY A 83 -8.70 -23.74 4.13
N CYS A 84 -7.82 -22.73 4.21
CA CYS A 84 -7.46 -21.91 3.07
C CYS A 84 -6.40 -22.62 2.19
N PRO A 85 -6.52 -22.53 0.85
CA PRO A 85 -5.62 -23.22 -0.08
C PRO A 85 -4.19 -22.69 -0.06
N ASP A 86 -3.98 -21.44 0.36
CA ASP A 86 -2.69 -20.78 0.40
C ASP A 86 -1.72 -21.38 1.44
N ILE A 87 -2.22 -22.08 2.47
CA ILE A 87 -1.40 -22.83 3.43
C ILE A 87 -0.48 -23.83 2.70
N GLN A 88 -1.01 -24.54 1.70
CA GLN A 88 -0.23 -25.53 0.96
C GLN A 88 0.90 -24.86 0.17
N THR A 89 0.61 -23.70 -0.41
CA THR A 89 1.58 -22.88 -1.13
C THR A 89 2.72 -22.42 -0.22
N TYR A 90 2.40 -21.87 0.96
CA TYR A 90 3.41 -21.47 1.94
C TYR A 90 4.26 -22.65 2.41
N ASN A 91 3.64 -23.80 2.67
CA ASN A 91 4.35 -25.01 3.10
C ASN A 91 5.26 -25.58 2.00
N ALA A 92 4.84 -25.51 0.73
CA ALA A 92 5.66 -25.91 -0.40
C ALA A 92 6.85 -24.97 -0.61
N GLN A 93 6.65 -23.65 -0.47
CA GLN A 93 7.74 -22.66 -0.50
C GLN A 93 8.71 -22.87 0.67
N LEU A 94 8.20 -23.06 1.89
CA LEU A 94 9.05 -23.37 3.05
C LEU A 94 9.90 -24.63 2.80
N GLN A 95 9.30 -25.68 2.25
CA GLN A 95 10.00 -26.91 1.93
C GLN A 95 11.10 -26.72 0.89
N SER A 96 10.89 -25.85 -0.11
CA SER A 96 11.89 -25.61 -1.16
C SER A 96 13.14 -24.88 -0.65
N PHE A 97 13.01 -24.07 0.42
CA PHE A 97 14.15 -23.45 1.10
C PHE A 97 14.93 -24.42 2.00
N GLY A 98 14.35 -25.57 2.35
CA GLY A 98 14.96 -26.53 3.27
C GLY A 98 14.90 -26.05 4.73
N ASN A 99 15.99 -26.27 5.48
CA ASN A 99 16.04 -25.92 6.90
C ASN A 99 16.48 -24.46 7.08
N ILE A 100 15.51 -23.54 7.07
CA ILE A 100 15.70 -22.11 7.34
C ILE A 100 15.22 -21.72 8.76
N THR A 101 15.82 -20.68 9.32
CA THR A 101 15.49 -20.12 10.65
C THR A 101 15.08 -18.66 10.53
N TRP A 102 14.50 -18.08 11.59
CA TRP A 102 14.03 -16.69 11.58
C TRP A 102 15.12 -15.66 11.22
N HIS A 103 16.38 -15.90 11.58
CA HIS A 103 17.53 -15.06 11.21
C HIS A 103 18.38 -15.63 10.07
N ASN A 104 17.92 -16.69 9.38
CA ASN A 104 18.55 -17.21 8.18
C ASN A 104 17.51 -17.73 7.18
N CYS A 105 16.81 -16.78 6.55
CA CYS A 105 15.77 -17.03 5.54
C CYS A 105 15.67 -15.83 4.57
N PRO A 106 15.04 -16.02 3.39
CA PRO A 106 14.68 -14.90 2.51
C PRO A 106 13.74 -13.93 3.23
N TRP A 107 14.08 -12.64 3.20
CA TRP A 107 13.42 -11.64 4.02
C TRP A 107 11.93 -11.47 3.66
N LEU A 108 11.62 -11.26 2.38
CA LEU A 108 10.24 -11.16 1.89
C LEU A 108 9.38 -12.35 2.33
N PHE A 109 9.84 -13.58 2.11
CA PHE A 109 9.10 -14.79 2.47
C PHE A 109 8.84 -14.86 3.97
N ALA A 110 9.88 -14.67 4.80
CA ALA A 110 9.75 -14.81 6.25
C ALA A 110 8.83 -13.76 6.87
N GLU A 111 8.84 -12.54 6.34
CA GLU A 111 7.95 -11.48 6.79
C GLU A 111 6.49 -11.78 6.41
N CYS A 112 6.22 -12.19 5.17
CA CYS A 112 4.91 -12.67 4.75
C CYS A 112 4.43 -13.88 5.57
N TYR A 113 5.32 -14.84 5.83
CA TYR A 113 5.08 -16.04 6.61
C TYR A 113 4.70 -15.70 8.07
N LEU A 114 5.32 -14.69 8.69
CA LEU A 114 4.96 -14.22 10.03
C LEU A 114 3.49 -13.78 10.11
N TYR A 115 3.06 -12.89 9.22
CA TYR A 115 1.67 -12.43 9.22
C TYR A 115 0.69 -13.57 8.89
N ARG A 116 1.07 -14.49 8.01
CA ARG A 116 0.25 -15.68 7.73
C ARG A 116 0.15 -16.62 8.93
N CYS A 117 1.23 -16.82 9.69
CA CYS A 117 1.20 -17.56 10.96
C CYS A 117 0.17 -16.96 11.91
N VAL A 118 0.25 -15.64 12.11
CA VAL A 118 -0.67 -14.90 12.99
C VAL A 118 -2.11 -15.05 12.51
N GLN A 119 -2.38 -14.85 11.22
CA GLN A 119 -3.73 -15.01 10.66
C GLN A 119 -4.27 -16.44 10.85
N THR A 120 -3.41 -17.47 10.78
CA THR A 120 -3.83 -18.86 11.02
C THR A 120 -4.40 -19.05 12.43
N LEU A 121 -3.87 -18.34 13.43
CA LEU A 121 -4.38 -18.40 14.80
C LEU A 121 -5.83 -17.90 14.88
N PHE A 122 -6.11 -16.77 14.22
CA PHE A 122 -7.43 -16.16 14.17
C PHE A 122 -8.40 -17.00 13.33
N ALA A 123 -8.01 -17.40 12.11
CA ALA A 123 -8.85 -18.19 11.22
C ALA A 123 -9.35 -19.50 11.86
N ARG A 124 -8.53 -20.12 12.72
CA ARG A 124 -8.85 -21.36 13.45
C ARG A 124 -9.61 -21.14 14.76
N SER A 125 -9.72 -19.90 15.22
CA SER A 125 -10.44 -19.57 16.45
C SER A 125 -11.95 -19.66 16.25
N GLN A 126 -12.67 -19.82 17.36
CA GLN A 126 -14.12 -19.80 17.37
C GLN A 126 -14.66 -18.38 17.53
N PHE A 127 -14.04 -17.59 18.39
CA PHE A 127 -14.53 -16.28 18.84
C PHE A 127 -13.77 -15.10 18.22
N TRP A 128 -12.57 -15.34 17.68
CA TRP A 128 -11.69 -14.28 17.15
C TRP A 128 -11.49 -14.38 15.63
N ARG A 129 -12.32 -15.16 14.92
CA ARG A 129 -12.10 -15.48 13.49
C ARG A 129 -11.98 -14.24 12.60
N ASP A 130 -12.86 -13.28 12.81
CA ASP A 130 -12.97 -12.06 12.02
C ASP A 130 -12.29 -10.86 12.71
N TYR A 131 -11.48 -11.13 13.74
CA TYR A 131 -10.77 -10.11 14.49
C TYR A 131 -9.52 -9.67 13.73
N ASP A 132 -9.42 -8.36 13.49
CA ASP A 132 -8.22 -7.73 12.98
C ASP A 132 -7.40 -7.19 14.15
N ILE A 133 -6.26 -7.83 14.41
CA ILE A 133 -5.35 -7.49 15.51
C ILE A 133 -4.67 -6.12 15.36
N PHE A 134 -4.79 -5.47 14.21
CA PHE A 134 -4.23 -4.15 13.96
C PHE A 134 -5.29 -3.05 13.83
N ALA A 135 -6.58 -3.38 13.84
CA ALA A 135 -7.67 -2.42 13.61
C ALA A 135 -7.63 -1.22 14.57
N ARG A 136 -7.32 -1.47 15.84
CA ARG A 136 -7.22 -0.43 16.88
C ARG A 136 -6.07 0.53 16.62
N GLN A 137 -4.88 -0.01 16.31
CA GLN A 137 -3.71 0.80 15.95
C GLN A 137 -4.00 1.63 14.69
N LYS A 138 -4.58 1.03 13.64
CA LYS A 138 -4.96 1.72 12.40
C LYS A 138 -5.92 2.90 12.65
N LEU A 139 -7.00 2.67 13.41
CA LEU A 139 -7.99 3.71 13.69
C LEU A 139 -7.41 4.84 14.57
N SER A 140 -6.66 4.49 15.62
CA SER A 140 -6.06 5.49 16.51
C SER A 140 -5.04 6.39 15.78
N ALA A 141 -4.20 5.82 14.92
CA ALA A 141 -3.27 6.58 14.08
C ALA A 141 -4.01 7.50 13.10
N PHE A 142 -5.12 7.03 12.52
CA PHE A 142 -5.95 7.85 11.65
C PHE A 142 -6.59 9.03 12.39
N VAL A 143 -7.21 8.79 13.54
CA VAL A 143 -7.82 9.83 14.38
C VAL A 143 -6.77 10.86 14.83
N ALA A 144 -5.55 10.42 15.14
CA ALA A 144 -4.45 11.33 15.47
C ALA A 144 -4.08 12.29 14.32
N SER A 145 -4.41 11.94 13.07
CA SER A 145 -4.13 12.73 11.87
C SER A 145 -5.23 13.75 11.52
N HIS A 146 -6.18 14.01 12.43
CA HIS A 146 -7.37 14.84 12.14
C HIS A 146 -7.09 16.23 11.56
N THR A 147 -6.06 16.94 12.01
CA THR A 147 -5.70 18.25 11.46
C THR A 147 -5.31 18.14 9.98
N ALA A 148 -4.47 17.17 9.63
CA ALA A 148 -4.07 16.92 8.24
C ALA A 148 -5.28 16.55 7.36
N VAL A 149 -6.22 15.77 7.90
CA VAL A 149 -7.46 15.41 7.20
C VAL A 149 -8.32 16.64 6.90
N GLN A 150 -8.47 17.56 7.86
CA GLN A 150 -9.25 18.78 7.66
C GLN A 150 -8.61 19.67 6.57
N GLU A 151 -7.30 19.92 6.66
CA GLU A 151 -6.57 20.71 5.66
C GLU A 151 -6.68 20.10 4.25
N LEU A 152 -6.52 18.78 4.13
CA LEU A 152 -6.66 18.08 2.87
C LEU A 152 -8.07 18.18 2.31
N SER A 153 -9.09 18.05 3.16
CA SER A 153 -10.48 18.10 2.74
C SER A 153 -10.85 19.50 2.24
N GLU A 154 -10.46 20.55 2.97
CA GLU A 154 -10.68 21.94 2.58
C GLU A 154 -10.00 22.27 1.25
N ARG A 155 -8.80 21.73 1.04
CA ARG A 155 -8.08 21.87 -0.21
C ARG A 155 -8.80 21.21 -1.38
N TYR A 156 -9.19 19.94 -1.25
CA TYR A 156 -9.89 19.22 -2.30
C TYR A 156 -11.20 19.95 -2.67
N VAL A 157 -11.98 20.36 -1.67
CA VAL A 157 -13.22 21.12 -1.91
C VAL A 157 -12.94 22.45 -2.61
N SER A 158 -11.95 23.22 -2.16
CA SER A 158 -11.57 24.49 -2.80
C SER A 158 -11.20 24.31 -4.28
N LEU A 159 -10.49 23.22 -4.63
CA LEU A 159 -10.16 22.89 -6.01
C LEU A 159 -11.40 22.53 -6.84
N THR A 160 -12.40 21.89 -6.24
CA THR A 160 -13.65 21.49 -6.91
C THR A 160 -14.68 22.64 -7.03
N GLU A 161 -14.75 23.54 -6.04
CA GLU A 161 -15.69 24.66 -5.99
C GLU A 161 -15.23 25.84 -6.86
N ALA A 162 -13.94 26.17 -6.83
CA ALA A 162 -13.37 27.22 -7.68
C ALA A 162 -13.51 26.89 -9.18
N THR A 163 -13.76 25.62 -9.53
CA THR A 163 -13.82 25.14 -10.91
C THR A 163 -15.22 24.73 -11.38
N GLY A 164 -16.23 24.65 -10.49
CA GLY A 164 -17.61 24.31 -10.85
C GLY A 164 -17.72 22.92 -11.48
N ALA A 165 -17.38 21.89 -10.68
CA ALA A 165 -16.84 20.61 -11.13
C ALA A 165 -15.49 20.82 -11.84
N LEU A 166 -14.48 20.03 -11.53
CA LEU A 166 -13.13 20.08 -12.13
C LEU A 166 -13.16 19.80 -13.64
N THR A 167 -13.76 20.70 -14.40
CA THR A 167 -13.33 20.97 -15.75
C THR A 167 -12.05 21.80 -15.63
N ILE A 168 -10.99 21.20 -15.06
CA ILE A 168 -9.60 21.62 -15.33
C ILE A 168 -9.46 21.77 -16.87
N ALA A 169 -10.13 20.89 -17.61
CA ALA A 169 -10.25 20.91 -19.07
C ALA A 169 -11.05 22.08 -19.69
N LYS A 170 -11.78 22.94 -18.95
CA LYS A 170 -12.43 24.15 -19.52
C LYS A 170 -11.91 25.46 -18.94
N ALA A 171 -11.37 25.47 -17.73
CA ALA A 171 -10.96 26.72 -17.06
C ALA A 171 -9.57 27.20 -17.47
N THR A 172 -8.69 26.30 -17.92
CA THR A 172 -7.36 26.66 -18.41
C THR A 172 -7.01 25.82 -19.62
N ASP A 173 -6.86 26.44 -20.79
CA ASP A 173 -6.20 25.80 -21.96
C ASP A 173 -4.67 25.66 -21.72
N ASP A 174 -4.26 25.52 -20.45
CA ASP A 174 -2.88 25.52 -19.98
C ASP A 174 -2.49 24.11 -19.50
N ALA A 175 -1.93 23.38 -20.44
CA ALA A 175 -1.30 22.08 -20.26
C ALA A 175 -0.32 22.01 -19.07
N GLU A 176 0.38 23.11 -18.81
CA GLU A 176 1.42 23.16 -17.78
C GLU A 176 0.79 23.19 -16.39
N THR A 177 -0.26 24.00 -16.21
CA THR A 177 -1.02 24.05 -14.96
C THR A 177 -1.65 22.69 -14.63
N GLU A 178 -2.25 21.99 -15.59
CA GLU A 178 -2.81 20.66 -15.31
C GLU A 178 -1.74 19.66 -14.87
N ARG A 179 -0.55 19.72 -15.50
CA ARG A 179 0.60 18.86 -15.16
C ARG A 179 1.09 19.14 -13.74
N LEU A 180 1.14 20.40 -13.31
CA LEU A 180 1.54 20.76 -11.95
C LEU A 180 0.58 20.18 -10.91
N PHE A 181 -0.72 20.30 -11.14
CA PHE A 181 -1.72 19.67 -10.27
C PHE A 181 -1.57 18.15 -10.24
N PHE A 182 -1.35 17.51 -11.39
CA PHE A 182 -1.13 16.07 -11.43
C PHE A 182 0.07 15.65 -10.60
N SER A 183 1.19 16.37 -10.72
CA SER A 183 2.39 16.10 -9.94
C SER A 183 2.13 16.23 -8.46
N GLU A 184 1.49 17.32 -8.04
CA GLU A 184 1.18 17.57 -6.63
C GLU A 184 0.24 16.52 -6.03
N MET A 185 -0.84 16.16 -6.73
CA MET A 185 -1.77 15.14 -6.25
C MET A 185 -1.09 13.76 -6.18
N THR A 186 -0.14 13.49 -7.08
CA THR A 186 0.66 12.25 -7.05
C THR A 186 1.67 12.26 -5.90
N GLU A 187 2.35 13.38 -5.65
CA GLU A 187 3.28 13.55 -4.53
C GLU A 187 2.55 13.45 -3.17
N MET A 188 1.33 13.98 -3.07
CA MET A 188 0.49 13.82 -1.88
C MET A 188 0.14 12.35 -1.61
N ALA A 189 -0.19 11.58 -2.65
CA ALA A 189 -0.41 10.13 -2.52
C ALA A 189 0.89 9.38 -2.14
N LEU A 190 2.04 9.81 -2.65
CA LEU A 190 3.36 9.26 -2.31
C LEU A 190 3.71 9.48 -0.83
N TRP A 191 3.53 10.70 -0.32
CA TRP A 191 3.95 11.09 1.03
C TRP A 191 2.91 10.83 2.12
N GLY A 192 1.76 10.24 1.78
CA GLY A 192 0.68 9.92 2.73
C GLY A 192 1.12 9.09 3.95
N ASN A 193 2.19 8.31 3.82
CA ASN A 193 2.75 7.49 4.90
C ASN A 193 3.62 8.30 5.91
N VAL A 194 4.08 9.51 5.56
CA VAL A 194 5.03 10.28 6.40
C VAL A 194 4.33 11.40 7.18
N THR A 195 3.06 11.71 6.89
CA THR A 195 2.27 12.81 7.48
C THR A 195 3.12 14.05 7.80
N ASP A 196 3.93 14.49 6.83
CA ASP A 196 4.69 15.73 6.98
C ASP A 196 3.72 16.89 6.74
N LEU A 197 3.08 17.34 7.82
CA LEU A 197 2.17 18.48 7.81
C LEU A 197 2.81 19.72 7.16
N SER A 198 4.13 19.92 7.24
CA SER A 198 4.75 21.08 6.60
C SER A 198 4.78 20.96 5.08
N LEU A 199 5.01 19.76 4.55
CA LEU A 199 4.90 19.47 3.12
C LEU A 199 3.43 19.53 2.68
N LEU A 200 2.53 18.91 3.43
CA LEU A 200 1.09 18.93 3.14
C LEU A 200 0.53 20.36 3.20
N SER A 201 0.86 21.15 4.22
CA SER A 201 0.46 22.56 4.34
C SER A 201 1.09 23.45 3.25
N ALA A 202 2.32 23.14 2.81
CA ALA A 202 2.94 23.84 1.69
C ALA A 202 2.27 23.50 0.36
N LEU A 203 1.86 22.24 0.20
CA LEU A 203 1.03 21.81 -0.92
C LEU A 203 -0.37 22.48 -0.81
N THR A 204 -1.01 22.56 0.37
CA THR A 204 -2.43 22.96 0.52
C THR A 204 -2.74 24.47 0.47
N ASN A 205 -1.77 25.36 0.22
CA ASN A 205 -2.03 26.81 0.21
C ASN A 205 -2.70 27.33 -1.09
N ASN A 206 -3.72 28.16 -0.89
CA ASN A 206 -4.73 28.57 -1.89
C ASN A 206 -4.26 29.68 -2.85
N SER A 207 -3.82 29.33 -4.06
CA SER A 207 -4.06 30.08 -5.34
C SER A 207 -3.27 29.46 -6.51
N LEU A 208 -3.78 29.58 -7.74
CA LEU A 208 -3.05 29.29 -8.99
C LEU A 208 -1.77 30.14 -9.13
N ASP A 209 -1.82 31.41 -8.71
CA ASP A 209 -0.65 32.29 -8.62
C ASP A 209 0.32 31.84 -7.51
N HIS A 210 -0.22 31.15 -6.50
CA HIS A 210 0.57 30.55 -5.45
C HIS A 210 1.23 29.24 -5.91
N LEU A 211 0.57 28.35 -6.66
CA LEU A 211 1.18 27.14 -7.23
C LEU A 211 2.42 27.45 -8.09
N ARG A 212 2.32 28.48 -8.93
CA ARG A 212 3.46 28.96 -9.75
C ARG A 212 4.57 29.59 -8.90
N SER A 213 4.28 30.13 -7.71
CA SER A 213 5.29 30.64 -6.77
C SER A 213 5.77 29.61 -5.73
N LEU A 214 5.02 28.52 -5.51
CA LEU A 214 5.22 27.45 -4.52
C LEU A 214 6.18 26.35 -4.97
N GLN A 215 6.43 26.20 -6.27
CA GLN A 215 7.64 25.51 -6.74
C GLN A 215 8.92 26.11 -6.12
N GLY A 216 8.84 27.32 -5.55
CA GLY A 216 9.88 27.96 -4.75
C GLY A 216 9.75 27.80 -3.22
N SER A 217 8.71 27.17 -2.67
CA SER A 217 8.64 26.95 -1.22
C SER A 217 9.73 25.96 -0.77
N ALA A 218 10.30 26.17 0.41
CA ALA A 218 11.39 25.31 0.90
C ALA A 218 10.90 23.87 1.12
N ALA A 219 9.69 23.70 1.67
CA ALA A 219 9.13 22.39 1.97
C ALA A 219 8.85 21.54 0.71
N ILE A 220 8.25 22.10 -0.34
CA ILE A 220 8.03 21.37 -1.60
C ILE A 220 9.36 21.01 -2.26
N ARG A 221 10.32 21.95 -2.32
CA ARG A 221 11.65 21.67 -2.89
C ARG A 221 12.40 20.60 -2.10
N GLU A 222 12.27 20.60 -0.77
CA GLU A 222 12.87 19.57 0.07
C GLU A 222 12.20 18.21 -0.13
N GLY A 223 10.86 18.17 -0.22
CA GLY A 223 10.11 16.96 -0.55
C GLY A 223 10.51 16.39 -1.91
N GLN A 224 10.56 17.24 -2.95
CA GLN A 224 10.97 16.87 -4.30
C GLN A 224 12.45 16.43 -4.37
N ALA A 225 13.34 17.03 -3.58
CA ALA A 225 14.74 16.62 -3.49
C ALA A 225 14.92 15.22 -2.87
N ARG A 226 13.92 14.71 -2.13
CA ARG A 226 13.91 13.34 -1.59
C ARG A 226 13.39 12.32 -2.61
N ILE A 227 12.82 12.75 -3.74
CA ILE A 227 12.39 11.87 -4.84
C ILE A 227 13.59 11.59 -5.74
N VAL A 228 14.23 10.44 -5.53
CA VAL A 228 15.47 10.06 -6.25
C VAL A 228 15.24 9.52 -7.67
N SER A 229 14.01 9.13 -8.01
CA SER A 229 13.60 8.67 -9.35
C SER A 229 12.17 9.16 -9.59
N ASN A 230 11.93 9.89 -10.68
CA ASN A 230 10.66 10.57 -10.89
C ASN A 230 10.14 10.43 -12.33
N ASP A 231 9.24 9.47 -12.51
CA ASP A 231 8.54 9.20 -13.78
C ASP A 231 7.13 9.81 -13.83
N VAL A 232 6.79 10.70 -12.88
CA VAL A 232 5.49 11.39 -12.84
C VAL A 232 5.20 12.15 -14.15
N PRO A 233 6.16 12.84 -14.81
CA PRO A 233 5.91 13.45 -16.11
C PRO A 233 5.48 12.45 -17.19
N ALA A 234 6.08 11.25 -17.22
CA ALA A 234 5.73 10.22 -18.18
C ALA A 234 4.33 9.63 -17.91
N ALA A 235 3.98 9.43 -16.63
CA ALA A 235 2.65 9.00 -16.23
C ALA A 235 1.58 10.03 -16.62
N TRP A 236 1.87 11.32 -16.44
CA TRP A 236 1.03 12.42 -16.88
C TRP A 236 0.78 12.39 -18.40
N ASP A 237 1.85 12.37 -19.19
CA ASP A 237 1.75 12.39 -20.66
C ASP A 237 0.94 11.19 -21.17
N HIS A 238 1.15 10.01 -20.58
CA HIS A 238 0.40 8.80 -20.91
C HIS A 238 -1.09 8.92 -20.60
N LEU A 239 -1.48 9.31 -19.38
CA LEU A 239 -2.89 9.45 -19.00
C LEU A 239 -3.58 10.57 -19.79
N ARG A 240 -2.89 11.69 -20.00
CA ARG A 240 -3.40 12.82 -20.78
C ARG A 240 -3.65 12.43 -22.24
N SER A 241 -2.75 11.68 -22.86
CA SER A 241 -2.90 11.22 -24.25
C SER A 241 -4.14 10.32 -24.45
N ARG A 242 -4.62 9.68 -23.38
CA ARG A 242 -5.79 8.81 -23.37
C ARG A 242 -7.09 9.53 -23.02
N ARG A 243 -7.04 10.81 -22.60
CA ARG A 243 -8.23 11.57 -22.18
C ARG A 243 -9.30 11.52 -23.28
N GLY A 244 -10.53 11.19 -22.91
CA GLY A 244 -11.65 11.00 -23.85
C GLY A 244 -11.86 9.56 -24.35
N ALA A 245 -10.87 8.66 -24.23
CA ALA A 245 -11.06 7.25 -24.59
C ALA A 245 -12.09 6.56 -23.67
N PRO A 246 -13.00 5.70 -24.15
CA PRO A 246 -14.12 5.20 -23.33
C PRO A 246 -13.69 4.39 -22.10
N GLN A 247 -12.56 3.69 -22.16
CA GLN A 247 -12.04 2.86 -21.07
C GLN A 247 -10.66 3.35 -20.64
N ARG A 248 -10.60 3.96 -19.44
CA ARG A 248 -9.40 4.52 -18.81
C ARG A 248 -9.36 4.13 -17.34
N ARG A 249 -9.46 2.83 -17.05
CA ARG A 249 -9.41 2.34 -15.68
C ARG A 249 -7.99 2.57 -15.13
N VAL A 250 -7.88 3.09 -13.92
CA VAL A 250 -6.64 3.14 -13.16
C VAL A 250 -6.77 2.17 -11.99
N ASP A 251 -5.76 1.35 -11.77
CA ASP A 251 -5.71 0.42 -10.65
C ASP A 251 -4.73 0.95 -9.61
N VAL A 252 -5.08 0.89 -8.32
CA VAL A 252 -4.20 1.27 -7.22
C VAL A 252 -4.05 0.07 -6.29
N VAL A 253 -2.84 -0.50 -6.22
CA VAL A 253 -2.49 -1.55 -5.26
C VAL A 253 -2.06 -0.87 -3.97
N LEU A 254 -2.96 -0.89 -2.99
CA LEU A 254 -2.87 -0.09 -1.78
C LEU A 254 -1.81 -0.63 -0.82
N ASP A 255 -1.27 0.27 0.00
CA ASP A 255 -0.37 -0.01 1.12
C ASP A 255 -1.14 0.20 2.43
N ASN A 256 -0.96 1.32 3.13
CA ASN A 256 -1.47 1.53 4.49
C ASN A 256 -2.88 2.15 4.55
N ALA A 257 -3.62 1.74 5.57
CA ALA A 257 -4.86 2.35 6.03
C ALA A 257 -4.61 3.72 6.69
N GLY A 258 -5.71 4.36 7.12
CA GLY A 258 -5.64 5.65 7.79
C GLY A 258 -5.35 6.80 6.82
N PHE A 259 -4.38 7.66 7.14
CA PHE A 259 -4.15 8.89 6.39
C PHE A 259 -3.64 8.62 4.96
N GLU A 260 -2.81 7.60 4.74
CA GLU A 260 -2.37 7.22 3.40
C GLU A 260 -3.55 6.75 2.53
N LEU A 261 -4.42 5.89 3.07
CA LEU A 261 -5.64 5.49 2.35
C LEU A 261 -6.52 6.70 2.01
N LEU A 262 -6.62 7.70 2.90
CA LEU A 262 -7.35 8.93 2.60
C LEU A 262 -6.72 9.67 1.41
N THR A 263 -5.39 9.84 1.38
CA THR A 263 -4.73 10.54 0.27
C THR A 263 -4.86 9.77 -1.04
N ASP A 264 -4.86 8.43 -1.00
CA ASP A 264 -5.13 7.58 -2.17
C ASP A 264 -6.55 7.72 -2.70
N LEU A 265 -7.55 7.81 -1.81
CA LEU A 265 -8.94 8.07 -2.20
C LEU A 265 -9.11 9.48 -2.78
N VAL A 266 -8.46 10.48 -2.21
CA VAL A 266 -8.46 11.85 -2.78
C VAL A 266 -7.78 11.87 -4.15
N TYR A 267 -6.67 11.14 -4.32
CA TYR A 267 -6.01 10.99 -5.62
C TYR A 267 -6.91 10.32 -6.65
N ALA A 268 -7.62 9.25 -6.27
CA ALA A 268 -8.60 8.58 -7.12
C ALA A 268 -9.72 9.52 -7.56
N LEU A 269 -10.28 10.31 -6.64
CA LEU A 269 -11.29 11.32 -6.95
C LEU A 269 -10.74 12.37 -7.93
N TYR A 270 -9.53 12.88 -7.70
CA TYR A 270 -8.88 13.81 -8.61
C TYR A 270 -8.71 13.24 -10.02
N LEU A 271 -8.24 11.99 -10.17
CA LEU A 271 -8.06 11.36 -11.47
C LEU A 271 -9.40 11.27 -12.24
N LEU A 272 -10.49 10.97 -11.53
CA LEU A 272 -11.84 10.90 -12.10
C LEU A 272 -12.34 12.30 -12.50
N ASP A 273 -12.22 13.25 -11.58
CA ASP A 273 -12.72 14.61 -11.75
C ASP A 273 -11.94 15.36 -12.86
N ALA A 274 -10.63 15.13 -12.98
CA ALA A 274 -9.79 15.67 -14.06
C ALA A 274 -9.99 14.94 -15.42
N GLY A 275 -10.85 13.91 -15.46
CA GLY A 275 -11.10 13.12 -16.66
C GLY A 275 -9.93 12.25 -17.13
N LEU A 276 -8.92 12.07 -16.27
CA LEU A 276 -7.74 11.24 -16.54
C LEU A 276 -8.07 9.74 -16.39
N ALA A 277 -8.99 9.41 -15.49
CA ALA A 277 -9.57 8.08 -15.33
C ALA A 277 -11.06 8.09 -15.71
N SER A 278 -11.58 6.91 -16.08
CA SER A 278 -13.03 6.68 -16.20
C SER A 278 -13.59 5.85 -15.03
N ALA A 279 -12.70 5.10 -14.36
CA ALA A 279 -12.97 4.31 -13.17
C ALA A 279 -11.65 4.08 -12.43
N VAL A 280 -11.71 3.85 -11.12
CA VAL A 280 -10.57 3.47 -10.29
C VAL A 280 -10.88 2.16 -9.59
N LYS A 281 -9.93 1.21 -9.61
CA LYS A 281 -10.02 -0.04 -8.86
C LYS A 281 -8.95 -0.08 -7.78
N LEU A 282 -9.37 -0.19 -6.53
CA LEU A 282 -8.51 -0.25 -5.35
C LEU A 282 -8.29 -1.70 -4.98
N HIS A 283 -7.04 -2.16 -5.02
CA HIS A 283 -6.67 -3.52 -4.63
C HIS A 283 -6.23 -3.54 -3.16
N VAL A 284 -6.95 -4.31 -2.34
CA VAL A 284 -6.74 -4.43 -0.89
C VAL A 284 -6.22 -5.83 -0.52
N LYS A 285 -5.66 -5.94 0.68
CA LYS A 285 -5.16 -7.20 1.26
C LYS A 285 -6.33 -8.05 1.77
N ALA A 286 -6.21 -9.37 1.64
CA ALA A 286 -7.24 -10.34 2.01
C ALA A 286 -7.33 -10.64 3.52
N MET A 287 -6.35 -10.18 4.29
CA MET A 287 -6.26 -10.40 5.73
C MET A 287 -5.45 -9.27 6.38
N PRO A 288 -5.52 -9.09 7.71
CA PRO A 288 -4.61 -8.23 8.45
C PRO A 288 -3.15 -8.50 8.04
N TRP A 289 -2.50 -7.49 7.48
CA TRP A 289 -1.23 -7.65 6.77
C TRP A 289 -0.31 -6.48 7.08
N PHE A 290 0.97 -6.77 7.34
CA PHE A 290 2.01 -5.75 7.52
C PHE A 290 1.64 -4.60 8.48
N VAL A 291 0.89 -4.93 9.53
CA VAL A 291 0.33 -4.02 10.54
C VAL A 291 -0.73 -3.09 9.97
N SER A 292 -0.34 -2.17 9.09
CA SER A 292 -1.20 -1.08 8.64
C SER A 292 -1.86 -1.30 7.30
N ASP A 293 -1.59 -2.39 6.58
CA ASP A 293 -2.11 -2.55 5.23
C ASP A 293 -3.64 -2.54 5.17
N VAL A 294 -4.17 -1.96 4.08
CA VAL A 294 -5.61 -1.85 3.83
C VAL A 294 -6.22 -3.22 3.55
N THR A 295 -7.25 -3.55 4.32
CA THR A 295 -8.22 -4.62 4.07
C THR A 295 -9.56 -4.02 3.61
N PRO A 296 -10.53 -4.80 3.08
CA PRO A 296 -11.85 -4.27 2.73
C PRO A 296 -12.51 -3.49 3.86
N ARG A 297 -12.39 -3.99 5.11
CA ARG A 297 -12.98 -3.37 6.30
C ARG A 297 -12.41 -1.98 6.60
N ASP A 298 -11.15 -1.72 6.26
CA ASP A 298 -10.51 -0.44 6.54
C ASP A 298 -11.10 0.71 5.70
N ILE A 299 -11.63 0.40 4.51
CA ILE A 299 -12.36 1.38 3.68
C ILE A 299 -13.62 1.85 4.42
N ASP A 300 -14.41 0.90 4.94
CA ASP A 300 -15.65 1.19 5.67
C ASP A 300 -15.37 1.91 6.99
N VAL A 301 -14.33 1.49 7.71
CA VAL A 301 -13.90 2.12 8.96
C VAL A 301 -13.49 3.57 8.72
N LEU A 302 -12.71 3.85 7.67
CA LEU A 302 -12.30 5.22 7.33
C LEU A 302 -13.53 6.10 7.02
N LEU A 303 -14.41 5.64 6.13
CA LEU A 303 -15.60 6.41 5.73
C LEU A 303 -16.60 6.59 6.88
N SER A 304 -16.66 5.65 7.81
CA SER A 304 -17.53 5.74 8.99
C SER A 304 -16.94 6.67 10.04
N ALA A 305 -15.63 6.59 10.30
CA ALA A 305 -14.94 7.48 11.23
C ALA A 305 -15.08 8.95 10.79
N LEU A 306 -14.86 9.26 9.51
CA LEU A 306 -15.00 10.63 8.98
C LEU A 306 -16.44 11.16 9.01
N ALA A 307 -17.44 10.29 9.14
CA ALA A 307 -18.85 10.66 9.25
C ALA A 307 -19.34 10.77 10.70
N ASP A 308 -18.54 10.35 11.68
CA ASP A 308 -18.93 10.28 13.08
C ASP A 308 -18.12 11.28 13.94
N PRO A 309 -18.74 12.38 14.40
CA PRO A 309 -18.07 13.38 15.24
C PRO A 309 -17.72 12.87 16.65
N THR A 310 -18.22 11.70 17.06
CA THR A 310 -17.83 11.05 18.32
C THR A 310 -16.53 10.26 18.19
N VAL A 311 -16.17 9.86 16.97
CA VAL A 311 -14.96 9.09 16.66
C VAL A 311 -13.85 9.99 16.12
N PHE A 312 -14.18 10.89 15.19
CA PHE A 312 -13.18 11.69 14.48
C PHE A 312 -13.35 13.20 14.76
N PRO A 313 -12.39 13.84 15.45
CA PRO A 313 -12.39 15.29 15.61
C PRO A 313 -12.38 15.98 14.25
N GLY A 314 -13.37 16.86 14.00
CA GLY A 314 -13.48 17.54 12.72
C GLY A 314 -14.38 16.87 11.69
N ALA A 315 -15.05 15.74 12.00
CA ALA A 315 -16.10 15.17 11.13
C ALA A 315 -17.27 16.15 10.86
N SER A 316 -17.47 17.15 11.73
CA SER A 316 -18.46 18.22 11.52
C SER A 316 -17.98 19.32 10.56
N ASN A 317 -16.73 19.28 10.10
CA ASN A 317 -16.22 20.22 9.09
C ASN A 317 -16.91 19.95 7.75
N LEU A 318 -17.43 21.01 7.12
CA LEU A 318 -18.21 20.90 5.88
C LEU A 318 -17.41 20.28 4.73
N SER A 319 -16.12 20.59 4.64
CA SER A 319 -15.25 20.05 3.59
C SER A 319 -14.99 18.56 3.78
N VAL A 320 -14.86 18.11 5.03
CA VAL A 320 -14.76 16.68 5.35
C VAL A 320 -16.05 15.96 4.97
N GLN A 321 -17.21 16.53 5.29
CA GLN A 321 -18.52 15.96 4.94
C GLN A 321 -18.71 15.85 3.42
N GLU A 322 -18.31 16.88 2.67
CA GLU A 322 -18.40 16.89 1.22
C GLU A 322 -17.47 15.84 0.60
N LEU A 323 -16.25 15.71 1.11
CA LEU A 323 -15.31 14.68 0.67
C LEU A 323 -15.88 13.27 0.91
N VAL A 324 -16.40 12.99 2.10
CA VAL A 324 -17.05 11.71 2.43
C VAL A 324 -18.24 11.44 1.51
N ARG A 325 -19.09 12.45 1.27
CA ARG A 325 -20.24 12.34 0.36
C ARG A 325 -19.79 11.95 -1.04
N ARG A 326 -18.73 12.59 -1.55
CA ARG A 326 -18.18 12.32 -2.88
C ARG A 326 -17.59 10.90 -2.97
N MET A 327 -16.79 10.49 -1.98
CA MET A 327 -16.22 9.14 -1.91
C MET A 327 -17.31 8.07 -1.92
N ARG A 328 -18.34 8.21 -1.05
CA ARG A 328 -19.47 7.26 -0.99
C ARG A 328 -20.20 7.17 -2.32
N ALA A 329 -20.52 8.30 -2.95
CA ALA A 329 -21.20 8.31 -4.25
C ALA A 329 -20.37 7.60 -5.35
N CYS A 330 -19.05 7.78 -5.37
CA CYS A 330 -18.17 7.09 -6.31
C CYS A 330 -18.09 5.58 -6.04
N CYS A 331 -18.04 5.17 -4.77
CA CYS A 331 -18.05 3.75 -4.38
C CYS A 331 -19.39 3.08 -4.70
N GLU A 332 -20.52 3.71 -4.36
CA GLU A 332 -21.87 3.19 -4.59
C GLU A 332 -22.22 3.08 -6.09
N SER A 333 -21.70 4.00 -6.91
CA SER A 333 -21.85 3.92 -8.38
C SER A 333 -20.92 2.93 -9.05
N GLY A 334 -19.95 2.36 -8.32
CA GLY A 334 -18.93 1.45 -8.86
C GLY A 334 -17.85 2.14 -9.70
N ILE A 335 -17.84 3.47 -9.78
CA ILE A 335 -16.77 4.24 -10.46
C ILE A 335 -15.46 4.06 -9.70
N VAL A 336 -15.52 4.05 -8.37
CA VAL A 336 -14.45 3.55 -7.51
C VAL A 336 -14.89 2.18 -7.00
N SER A 337 -14.08 1.15 -7.24
CA SER A 337 -14.38 -0.22 -6.82
C SER A 337 -13.26 -0.75 -5.93
N VAL A 338 -13.61 -1.60 -4.97
CA VAL A 338 -12.64 -2.30 -4.09
C VAL A 338 -12.56 -3.75 -4.56
N ALA A 339 -11.35 -4.22 -4.78
CA ALA A 339 -11.06 -5.59 -5.20
C ALA A 339 -10.09 -6.23 -4.21
N GLU A 340 -10.43 -7.41 -3.75
CA GLU A 340 -9.58 -8.24 -2.91
C GLU A 340 -9.07 -9.43 -3.73
N HIS A 341 -7.81 -9.82 -3.52
CA HIS A 341 -7.27 -11.04 -4.11
C HIS A 341 -6.19 -11.65 -3.22
N ALA A 342 -6.27 -12.98 -3.00
CA ALA A 342 -5.36 -13.71 -2.10
C ALA A 342 -3.88 -13.57 -2.49
N PHE A 343 -3.57 -13.35 -3.78
CA PHE A 343 -2.20 -13.14 -4.27
C PHE A 343 -1.46 -12.03 -3.51
N TRP A 344 -2.13 -10.92 -3.17
CA TRP A 344 -1.51 -9.78 -2.50
C TRP A 344 -0.91 -10.15 -1.14
N THR A 345 -1.47 -11.18 -0.49
CA THR A 345 -1.07 -11.70 0.82
C THR A 345 -0.31 -13.02 0.75
N THR A 346 0.21 -13.38 -0.43
CA THR A 346 1.16 -14.52 -0.58
C THR A 346 2.61 -14.07 -0.34
N GLY A 347 3.51 -15.05 -0.14
CA GLY A 347 4.95 -14.83 -0.09
C GLY A 347 5.61 -14.68 -1.47
N PHE A 348 4.85 -14.63 -2.57
CA PHE A 348 5.41 -14.46 -3.91
C PHE A 348 5.73 -12.99 -4.22
N ASP A 349 6.78 -12.82 -5.03
CA ASP A 349 7.02 -11.59 -5.78
C ASP A 349 6.04 -11.47 -6.97
N PHE A 350 6.01 -10.30 -7.62
CA PHE A 350 5.05 -10.04 -8.70
C PHE A 350 5.44 -10.65 -10.05
N GLN A 351 6.64 -11.23 -10.20
CA GLN A 351 6.97 -11.99 -11.41
C GLN A 351 6.21 -13.31 -11.47
N ALA A 352 5.82 -13.86 -10.32
CA ALA A 352 4.98 -15.06 -10.24
C ALA A 352 3.49 -14.78 -10.56
N LEU A 353 3.08 -13.52 -10.66
CA LEU A 353 1.68 -13.13 -10.83
C LEU A 353 0.99 -13.81 -12.05
N PRO A 354 1.59 -13.88 -13.25
CA PRO A 354 0.96 -14.54 -14.40
C PRO A 354 0.71 -16.04 -14.20
N GLU A 355 1.53 -16.72 -13.40
CA GLU A 355 1.44 -18.17 -13.16
C GLU A 355 0.54 -18.49 -11.96
N VAL A 356 0.70 -17.74 -10.87
CA VAL A 356 0.00 -17.99 -9.59
C VAL A 356 -1.42 -17.41 -9.60
N ALA A 357 -1.62 -16.28 -10.27
CA ALA A 357 -2.92 -15.58 -10.34
C ALA A 357 -3.21 -15.06 -11.76
N PRO A 358 -3.34 -15.96 -12.76
CA PRO A 358 -3.54 -15.57 -14.16
C PRO A 358 -4.79 -14.74 -14.41
N GLU A 359 -5.82 -14.86 -13.57
CA GLU A 359 -7.04 -14.05 -13.68
C GLU A 359 -6.80 -12.60 -13.26
N LEU A 360 -6.11 -12.40 -12.13
CA LEU A 360 -5.70 -11.08 -11.67
C LEU A 360 -4.74 -10.42 -12.65
N HIS A 361 -3.77 -11.18 -13.19
CA HIS A 361 -2.86 -10.66 -14.22
C HIS A 361 -3.62 -10.16 -15.45
N ARG A 362 -4.57 -10.97 -15.98
CA ARG A 362 -5.41 -10.57 -17.11
C ARG A 362 -6.26 -9.34 -16.80
N ASP A 363 -6.85 -9.27 -15.61
CA ASP A 363 -7.59 -8.08 -15.20
C ASP A 363 -6.68 -6.84 -15.18
N LEU A 364 -5.47 -6.91 -14.63
CA LEU A 364 -4.55 -5.78 -14.58
C LEU A 364 -4.06 -5.31 -15.98
N LEU A 365 -4.01 -6.20 -16.98
CA LEU A 365 -3.69 -5.82 -18.37
C LEU A 365 -4.74 -4.89 -19.00
N ASP A 366 -5.98 -4.89 -18.50
CA ASP A 366 -7.04 -3.97 -18.94
C ASP A 366 -6.90 -2.57 -18.33
N SER A 367 -5.94 -2.38 -17.41
CA SER A 367 -5.67 -1.09 -16.79
C SER A 367 -4.92 -0.14 -17.71
N SER A 368 -5.25 1.14 -17.68
CA SER A 368 -4.45 2.18 -18.33
C SER A 368 -3.20 2.55 -17.52
N LEU A 369 -3.24 2.37 -16.20
CA LEU A 369 -2.11 2.59 -15.29
C LEU A 369 -2.37 1.80 -14.00
N VAL A 370 -1.36 1.05 -13.55
CA VAL A 370 -1.37 0.40 -12.23
C VAL A 370 -0.39 1.14 -11.33
N VAL A 371 -0.89 1.73 -10.24
CA VAL A 371 -0.12 2.43 -9.22
C VAL A 371 0.11 1.47 -8.06
N PHE A 372 1.37 1.17 -7.75
CA PHE A 372 1.76 0.36 -6.61
C PHE A 372 2.21 1.29 -5.48
N LYS A 373 1.50 1.27 -4.35
CA LYS A 373 1.82 2.11 -3.18
C LYS A 373 2.82 1.42 -2.26
N GLY A 374 3.74 2.17 -1.67
CA GLY A 374 4.54 1.71 -0.53
C GLY A 374 5.69 0.76 -0.84
N ASP A 375 6.46 0.48 0.22
CA ASP A 375 7.71 -0.27 0.17
C ASP A 375 7.52 -1.76 -0.12
N LEU A 376 6.52 -2.41 0.48
CA LEU A 376 6.30 -3.85 0.27
C LEU A 376 5.93 -4.16 -1.18
N ASN A 377 5.08 -3.35 -1.80
CA ASN A 377 4.75 -3.53 -3.22
C ASN A 377 5.99 -3.29 -4.10
N TYR A 378 6.83 -2.30 -3.78
CA TYR A 378 8.10 -2.09 -4.48
C TYR A 378 9.03 -3.30 -4.33
N ARG A 379 9.22 -3.81 -3.11
CA ARG A 379 10.00 -5.03 -2.83
C ARG A 379 9.47 -6.21 -3.65
N LYS A 380 8.16 -6.42 -3.71
CA LYS A 380 7.56 -7.48 -4.55
C LYS A 380 7.73 -7.25 -6.05
N LEU A 381 7.74 -6.00 -6.55
CA LEU A 381 8.05 -5.69 -7.95
C LEU A 381 9.50 -6.04 -8.31
N VAL A 382 10.45 -5.76 -7.40
CA VAL A 382 11.89 -5.97 -7.61
C VAL A 382 12.42 -7.26 -6.97
N ARG A 383 11.51 -8.17 -6.57
CA ARG A 383 11.79 -9.50 -5.99
C ARG A 383 12.58 -9.49 -4.67
N ASP A 384 12.58 -8.36 -3.97
CA ASP A 384 13.34 -8.14 -2.74
C ASP A 384 14.81 -8.58 -2.90
N ALA A 385 15.41 -8.22 -4.04
CA ALA A 385 16.71 -8.74 -4.47
C ALA A 385 17.78 -7.64 -4.54
N MET A 386 18.99 -8.03 -4.19
CA MET A 386 20.21 -7.25 -4.31
C MET A 386 20.59 -7.14 -5.79
N ALA A 387 20.15 -6.07 -6.44
CA ALA A 387 20.55 -5.69 -7.78
C ALA A 387 21.44 -4.44 -7.74
N ALA A 388 22.39 -4.35 -8.67
CA ALA A 388 23.10 -3.09 -8.90
C ALA A 388 22.08 -2.00 -9.27
N TYR A 389 22.22 -0.80 -8.71
CA TYR A 389 21.27 0.32 -8.89
C TYR A 389 20.87 0.55 -10.36
N ASN A 390 21.83 0.46 -11.29
CA ASN A 390 21.60 0.64 -12.73
C ASN A 390 20.83 -0.52 -13.40
N ALA A 391 20.86 -1.73 -12.83
CA ALA A 391 20.16 -2.90 -13.37
C ALA A 391 18.65 -2.88 -13.07
N VAL A 392 18.24 -2.18 -12.00
CA VAL A 392 16.83 -2.07 -11.59
C VAL A 392 16.03 -1.21 -12.57
N GLN A 393 16.62 -0.11 -13.04
CA GLN A 393 15.98 0.84 -13.97
C GLN A 393 15.81 0.27 -15.40
N GLY A 394 16.76 -0.52 -15.90
CA GLY A 394 16.75 -0.99 -17.29
C GLY A 394 16.00 -2.31 -17.56
N ARG A 395 16.02 -3.27 -16.62
CA ARG A 395 15.55 -4.65 -16.90
C ARG A 395 14.12 -4.95 -16.47
N TYR A 396 13.63 -4.30 -15.40
CA TYR A 396 12.30 -4.63 -14.86
C TYR A 396 11.16 -4.10 -15.75
N TRP A 397 11.36 -2.96 -16.41
CA TRP A 397 10.39 -2.43 -17.37
C TRP A 397 10.33 -3.20 -18.70
N ALA A 398 11.40 -3.89 -19.09
CA ALA A 398 11.41 -4.73 -20.29
C ALA A 398 10.64 -6.05 -20.09
N ALA A 399 10.83 -6.70 -18.94
CA ALA A 399 10.13 -7.94 -18.59
C ALA A 399 8.61 -7.74 -18.45
N ALA A 400 8.16 -6.62 -17.88
CA ALA A 400 6.74 -6.27 -17.79
C ALA A 400 6.09 -5.94 -19.15
N ARG A 401 6.90 -5.58 -20.16
CA ARG A 401 6.41 -5.28 -21.53
C ARG A 401 6.45 -6.49 -22.48
N GLY A 402 6.92 -7.65 -22.03
CA GLY A 402 7.09 -8.83 -22.89
C GLY A 402 8.07 -8.60 -24.04
N VAL A 403 8.97 -7.61 -23.92
CA VAL A 403 9.98 -7.32 -24.94
C VAL A 403 11.25 -8.05 -24.54
N GLU A 404 11.57 -9.12 -25.26
CA GLU A 404 12.91 -9.71 -25.22
C GLU A 404 13.92 -8.64 -25.64
N ASP A 405 14.99 -8.54 -24.85
CA ASP A 405 16.10 -7.62 -24.98
C ASP A 405 16.72 -7.72 -26.40
N SER A 406 16.23 -6.91 -27.33
CA SER A 406 16.84 -6.74 -28.64
C SER A 406 18.01 -5.80 -28.45
N GLY A 407 19.18 -6.41 -28.19
CA GLY A 407 20.43 -5.74 -27.85
C GLY A 407 20.66 -4.48 -28.67
N ILE A 408 20.64 -3.35 -27.97
CA ILE A 408 21.23 -2.11 -28.45
C ILE A 408 22.68 -2.15 -27.96
N GLU A 409 23.57 -2.57 -28.85
CA GLU A 409 24.99 -2.28 -28.74
C GLU A 409 25.17 -0.78 -28.98
N ASP A 410 25.51 -0.03 -27.92
CA ASP A 410 26.12 1.29 -28.07
C ASP A 410 27.59 1.11 -28.49
N GLU A 411 28.03 1.93 -29.45
CA GLU A 411 29.30 1.91 -30.21
C GLU A 411 30.58 1.44 -29.51
#